data_AF-A0A511W490-F1
#
_entry.id   AF-A0A511W490-F1
#
_cell.length_a   1.000
_cell.length_b   1.000
_cell.length_c   1.000
_cell.angle_alpha   90.00
_cell.angle_beta   90.00
_cell.angle_gamma   90.00
#
_symmetry.space_group_name_H-M   'P 1'
#
loop_
_entity.id
_entity.type
_entity.pdbx_description
1 polymer ?
#
loop_
_entity_poly.entity_id
_entity_poly.type
_entity_poly.pdbx_seq_one_letter_code
_entity_poly.pdbx_strand_id
1 'polypeptide(L)'
;MRYILIVCIGLFLMTACTSEEESPEESEEQIASYISPPSISFSGNDARNQLMADKHCWAPSGEKCEVSPSDPSEVVLGIRTRIYQPSKEVNMSFRLVDDPRIGNPDEINIMYYSASDELVETHSETLTFGDTFQLLETEGRYNIVAQLIWDDEIYGESYQVLPVLIRE
;
A
#
# COMPACT_ATOMS: atom_id res chain seq x y z
N MET A 1 75.37 20.08 31.52
CA MET A 1 74.87 21.29 30.85
C MET A 1 73.86 20.81 29.81
N ARG A 2 72.55 20.72 30.08
CA ARG A 2 71.56 21.80 30.22
C ARG A 2 71.73 22.87 29.15
N TYR A 3 70.96 22.79 28.06
CA TYR A 3 70.03 23.84 27.63
C TYR A 3 68.83 23.20 26.94
N ILE A 4 67.66 23.46 27.53
CA ILE A 4 66.33 23.25 27.01
C ILE A 4 66.03 24.43 26.10
N LEU A 5 65.49 24.21 24.91
CA LEU A 5 64.73 25.26 24.22
C LEU A 5 63.50 24.65 23.57
N ILE A 6 62.38 25.07 24.14
CA ILE A 6 60.99 24.75 23.84
C ILE A 6 60.60 25.50 22.57
N VAL A 7 59.99 24.82 21.61
CA VAL A 7 59.10 25.44 20.63
C VAL A 7 57.77 24.68 20.69
N CYS A 8 56.87 25.20 21.53
CA CYS A 8 55.44 24.91 21.49
C CYS A 8 54.81 25.76 20.39
N ILE A 9 54.26 25.13 19.37
CA ILE A 9 53.12 25.55 18.52
C ILE A 9 52.77 24.24 17.80
N GLY A 10 51.76 23.47 18.17
CA GLY A 10 50.36 23.86 18.16
C GLY A 10 49.67 22.96 17.13
N LEU A 11 49.39 21.71 17.50
CA LEU A 11 48.56 20.79 16.73
C LEU A 11 47.75 19.93 17.71
N PHE A 12 46.88 20.61 18.44
CA PHE A 12 45.62 20.05 18.87
C PHE A 12 44.74 19.89 17.63
N LEU A 13 44.71 18.68 17.07
CA LEU A 13 43.57 18.17 16.30
C LEU A 13 43.26 16.84 16.97
N MET A 14 42.60 16.86 18.13
CA MET A 14 41.16 16.65 18.20
C MET A 14 40.76 15.53 17.24
N THR A 15 40.84 14.30 17.76
CA THR A 15 39.77 13.30 17.67
C THR A 15 38.63 13.69 16.71
N ALA A 16 38.81 13.42 15.43
CA ALA A 16 37.69 13.15 14.55
C ALA A 16 37.58 11.62 14.48
N CYS A 17 37.10 11.01 15.58
CA CYS A 17 36.24 9.86 15.41
C CYS A 17 35.05 10.42 14.65
N THR A 18 35.06 10.26 13.35
CA THR A 18 33.85 10.30 12.55
C THR A 18 33.02 9.11 13.02
N SER A 19 32.35 9.30 14.16
CA SER A 19 31.07 8.68 14.40
C SER A 19 30.20 9.22 13.26
N GLU A 20 30.21 8.52 12.14
CA GLU A 20 28.98 8.39 11.38
C GLU A 20 27.97 7.94 12.44
N GLU A 21 27.14 8.88 12.90
CA GLU A 21 25.87 8.49 13.49
C GLU A 21 25.14 7.76 12.37
N GLU A 22 25.42 6.45 12.24
CA GLU A 22 24.45 5.53 11.71
C GLU A 22 23.21 5.78 12.56
N SER A 23 22.28 6.55 11.97
CA SER A 23 20.90 6.56 12.40
C SER A 23 20.55 5.11 12.68
N PRO A 24 20.03 4.76 13.86
CA PRO A 24 19.78 3.37 14.21
C PRO A 24 18.98 2.76 13.06
N GLU A 25 19.57 1.76 12.42
CA GLU A 25 18.94 1.02 11.34
C GLU A 25 17.66 0.44 11.95
N GLU A 26 16.51 1.02 11.58
CA GLU A 26 15.22 0.51 12.05
C GLU A 26 15.15 -0.93 11.57
N SER A 27 15.12 -1.88 12.51
CA SER A 27 14.99 -3.29 12.17
C SER A 27 13.72 -3.50 11.33
N GLU A 28 13.76 -4.40 10.35
CA GLU A 28 12.61 -4.78 9.52
C GLU A 28 11.32 -5.05 10.34
N GLU A 29 11.45 -5.55 11.56
CA GLU A 29 10.35 -5.74 12.52
C GLU A 29 9.66 -4.43 12.98
N GLN A 30 10.40 -3.33 13.11
CA GLN A 30 9.83 -2.03 13.50
C GLN A 30 9.10 -1.39 12.31
N ILE A 31 9.62 -1.60 11.10
CA ILE A 31 9.08 -1.12 9.82
C ILE A 31 7.69 -1.72 9.56
N ALA A 32 7.54 -3.03 9.76
CA ALA A 32 6.27 -3.75 9.61
C ALA A 32 5.15 -3.22 10.55
N SER A 33 5.49 -2.60 11.69
CA SER A 33 4.50 -2.25 12.72
C SER A 33 3.83 -0.88 12.55
N TYR A 34 4.36 0.03 11.71
CA TYR A 34 3.88 1.42 11.62
C TYR A 34 3.49 1.90 10.22
N ILE A 35 3.74 1.11 9.17
CA ILE A 35 3.52 1.57 7.79
C ILE A 35 2.11 1.24 7.33
N SER A 36 1.43 2.22 6.76
CA SER A 36 0.14 2.01 6.10
C SER A 36 0.34 1.61 4.63
N PRO A 37 -0.48 0.69 4.10
CA PRO A 37 -0.45 0.35 2.68
C PRO A 37 -0.81 1.55 1.78
N PRO A 38 -0.39 1.55 0.51
CA PRO A 38 -0.73 2.61 -0.43
C PRO A 38 -2.24 2.70 -0.64
N SER A 39 -2.76 3.91 -0.78
CA SER A 39 -4.17 4.09 -1.15
C SER A 39 -4.38 3.81 -2.63
N ILE A 40 -5.29 2.89 -2.97
CA ILE A 40 -5.70 2.60 -4.35
C ILE A 40 -6.83 3.53 -4.76
N SER A 41 -6.91 3.84 -6.05
CA SER A 41 -7.96 4.64 -6.66
C SER A 41 -8.27 4.17 -8.07
N PHE A 42 -9.55 4.02 -8.38
CA PHE A 42 -10.01 3.80 -9.75
C PHE A 42 -10.34 5.13 -10.41
N SER A 43 -9.84 5.33 -11.61
CA SER A 43 -10.13 6.51 -12.41
C SER A 43 -10.93 6.16 -13.66
N GLY A 44 -11.96 6.95 -13.90
CA GLY A 44 -12.81 6.85 -15.09
C GLY A 44 -13.60 8.14 -15.26
N ASN A 45 -13.73 8.65 -16.49
CA ASN A 45 -14.40 9.91 -16.83
C ASN A 45 -13.96 11.09 -15.92
N ASP A 46 -12.64 11.32 -15.83
CA ASP A 46 -11.99 12.44 -15.11
C ASP A 46 -12.15 12.46 -13.58
N ALA A 47 -12.84 11.48 -12.98
CA ALA A 47 -12.97 11.35 -11.53
C ALA A 47 -12.08 10.23 -10.97
N ARG A 48 -11.29 10.56 -9.95
CA ARG A 48 -10.53 9.59 -9.16
C ARG A 48 -11.37 9.14 -7.96
N ASN A 49 -11.62 7.85 -7.84
CA ASN A 49 -12.41 7.23 -6.78
C ASN A 49 -11.49 6.39 -5.91
N GLN A 50 -11.11 6.93 -4.75
CA GLN A 50 -10.27 6.25 -3.79
C GLN A 50 -11.05 5.12 -3.09
N LEU A 51 -10.40 3.97 -2.91
CA LEU A 51 -10.90 2.85 -2.13
C LEU A 51 -10.70 3.12 -0.63
N MET A 52 -11.62 2.62 0.19
CA MET A 52 -11.55 2.71 1.65
C MET A 52 -10.67 1.60 2.19
N ALA A 53 -9.70 1.92 3.02
CA ALA A 53 -8.86 0.91 3.67
C ALA A 53 -9.71 0.07 4.64
N ASP A 54 -9.52 -1.24 4.60
CA ASP A 54 -10.04 -2.19 5.59
C ASP A 54 -8.87 -2.63 6.50
N LYS A 55 -8.44 -3.88 6.38
CA LYS A 55 -7.36 -4.46 7.16
C LYS A 55 -6.10 -4.62 6.32
N HIS A 56 -4.98 -4.67 7.02
CA HIS A 56 -3.69 -5.01 6.44
C HIS A 56 -2.82 -5.67 7.48
N CYS A 57 -1.76 -6.33 7.02
CA CYS A 57 -0.68 -6.77 7.86
C CYS A 57 0.65 -6.80 7.11
N TRP A 58 1.73 -6.76 7.88
CA TRP A 58 3.10 -6.80 7.40
C TRP A 58 3.88 -7.81 8.23
N ALA A 59 4.83 -8.48 7.60
CA ALA A 59 5.79 -9.34 8.27
C ALA A 59 7.19 -9.14 7.70
N PRO A 60 8.24 -9.27 8.54
CA PRO A 60 9.62 -9.25 8.08
C PRO A 60 9.90 -10.41 7.11
N SER A 61 10.98 -10.28 6.34
CA SER A 61 11.31 -11.19 5.23
C SER A 61 11.26 -12.66 5.65
N GLY A 62 10.49 -13.46 4.89
CA GLY A 62 10.40 -14.92 5.03
C GLY A 62 9.21 -15.45 5.83
N GLU A 63 8.47 -14.60 6.54
CA GLU A 63 7.22 -14.98 7.21
C GLU A 63 6.02 -14.42 6.43
N LYS A 64 5.16 -15.29 5.88
CA LYS A 64 3.91 -14.82 5.26
C LYS A 64 2.99 -14.25 6.33
N CYS A 65 2.42 -13.07 6.04
CA CYS A 65 1.31 -12.55 6.80
C CYS A 65 0.02 -12.65 5.98
N GLU A 66 -1.02 -13.23 6.59
CA GLU A 66 -2.35 -13.30 6.01
C GLU A 66 -3.35 -12.62 6.94
N VAL A 67 -4.25 -11.81 6.38
CA VAL A 67 -5.26 -11.09 7.15
C VAL A 67 -6.66 -11.38 6.62
N SER A 68 -7.59 -11.69 7.50
CA SER A 68 -8.99 -11.89 7.07
C SER A 68 -9.70 -10.54 6.94
N PRO A 69 -10.23 -10.19 5.75
CA PRO A 69 -10.94 -8.93 5.55
C PRO A 69 -12.20 -8.85 6.42
N SER A 70 -12.68 -7.64 6.66
CA SER A 70 -14.02 -7.40 7.22
C SER A 70 -15.09 -7.59 6.15
N ASP A 71 -16.35 -7.68 6.57
CA ASP A 71 -17.47 -7.69 5.62
C ASP A 71 -17.47 -6.37 4.82
N PRO A 72 -17.47 -6.41 3.47
CA PRO A 72 -17.29 -5.20 2.66
C PRO A 72 -18.30 -4.09 2.96
N SER A 73 -19.55 -4.48 3.26
CA SER A 73 -20.62 -3.54 3.63
C SER A 73 -20.37 -2.81 4.95
N GLU A 74 -19.62 -3.39 5.89
CA GLU A 74 -19.23 -2.73 7.14
C GLU A 74 -18.17 -1.65 6.89
N VAL A 75 -17.20 -1.93 6.03
CA VAL A 75 -16.10 -1.02 5.68
C VAL A 75 -16.62 0.26 5.05
N VAL A 76 -17.67 0.15 4.22
CA VAL A 76 -18.19 1.26 3.41
C VAL A 76 -19.43 1.93 4.02
N LEU A 77 -19.74 1.67 5.29
CA LEU A 77 -20.89 2.25 5.95
C LEU A 77 -20.82 3.79 5.94
N GLY A 78 -21.85 4.43 5.38
CA GLY A 78 -21.91 5.90 5.25
C GLY A 78 -21.08 6.48 4.09
N ILE A 79 -20.42 5.63 3.29
CA ILE A 79 -19.65 6.06 2.12
C ILE A 79 -20.57 6.19 0.91
N ARG A 80 -20.35 7.25 0.13
CA ARG A 80 -21.11 7.50 -1.10
C ARG A 80 -20.77 6.46 -2.17
N THR A 81 -21.79 5.72 -2.60
CA THR A 81 -21.70 4.80 -3.74
C THR A 81 -21.30 5.52 -5.03
N ARG A 82 -20.31 4.99 -5.74
CA ARG A 82 -19.89 5.47 -7.06
C ARG A 82 -20.74 4.87 -8.16
N ILE A 83 -20.95 5.60 -9.25
CA ILE A 83 -21.81 5.14 -10.34
C ILE A 83 -20.93 4.95 -11.57
N TYR A 84 -21.03 3.78 -12.17
CA TYR A 84 -20.34 3.42 -13.39
C TYR A 84 -21.32 2.81 -14.39
N GLN A 85 -21.00 2.93 -15.68
CA GLN A 85 -21.72 2.24 -16.73
C GLN A 85 -21.27 0.77 -16.80
N PRO A 86 -22.14 -0.14 -17.25
CA PRO A 86 -21.76 -1.51 -17.59
C PRO A 86 -20.55 -1.57 -18.52
N SER A 87 -19.67 -2.56 -18.31
CA SER A 87 -18.47 -2.81 -19.13
C SER A 87 -17.51 -1.62 -19.26
N LYS A 88 -17.65 -0.61 -18.38
CA LYS A 88 -16.82 0.58 -18.43
C LYS A 88 -15.38 0.21 -18.09
N GLU A 89 -14.47 0.56 -18.99
CA GLU A 89 -13.04 0.49 -18.71
C GLU A 89 -12.64 1.56 -17.68
N VAL A 90 -11.97 1.12 -16.62
CA VAL A 90 -11.42 1.97 -15.56
C VAL A 90 -9.92 1.74 -15.47
N ASN A 91 -9.18 2.82 -15.20
CA ASN A 91 -7.75 2.74 -14.95
C ASN A 91 -7.50 2.65 -13.44
N MET A 92 -6.68 1.68 -13.04
CA MET A 92 -6.23 1.55 -11.67
C MET A 92 -5.00 2.42 -11.43
N SER A 93 -5.07 3.26 -10.41
CA SER A 93 -3.96 4.08 -9.95
C SER A 93 -3.84 3.97 -8.44
N PHE A 94 -2.66 4.08 -7.87
CA PHE A 94 -2.51 4.31 -6.43
C PHE A 94 -1.66 5.56 -6.21
N ARG A 95 -1.78 6.12 -5.01
CA ARG A 95 -0.77 7.07 -4.53
C ARG A 95 0.40 6.22 -4.04
N LEU A 96 1.60 6.48 -4.57
CA LEU A 96 2.84 5.88 -4.07
C LEU A 96 2.87 6.03 -2.55
N VAL A 97 3.25 4.96 -1.84
CA VAL A 97 3.56 5.06 -0.41
C VAL A 97 4.71 6.06 -0.31
N ASP A 98 4.58 7.06 0.56
CA ASP A 98 5.69 8.00 0.83
C ASP A 98 6.90 7.27 1.46
N ASP A 99 6.71 6.02 1.87
CA ASP A 99 7.73 5.13 2.41
C ASP A 99 8.35 4.25 1.29
N PRO A 100 9.62 4.49 0.91
CA PRO A 100 10.28 3.75 -0.16
C PRO A 100 10.51 2.26 0.14
N ARG A 101 10.26 1.81 1.39
CA ARG A 101 10.54 0.44 1.84
C ARG A 101 9.46 -0.57 1.45
N ILE A 102 8.20 -0.14 1.30
CA ILE A 102 7.08 -1.04 0.97
C ILE A 102 6.82 -1.11 -0.54
N GLY A 103 7.28 -0.11 -1.30
CA GLY A 103 7.13 -0.13 -2.75
C GLY A 103 5.69 -0.29 -3.24
N ASN A 104 5.53 -0.86 -4.43
CA ASN A 104 4.23 -1.21 -5.01
C ASN A 104 3.92 -2.67 -4.70
N PRO A 105 2.63 -3.05 -4.59
CA PRO A 105 2.27 -4.46 -4.47
C PRO A 105 2.71 -5.23 -5.72
N ASP A 106 3.15 -6.46 -5.51
CA ASP A 106 3.54 -7.42 -6.54
C ASP A 106 2.32 -7.97 -7.28
N GLU A 107 1.21 -8.10 -6.56
CA GLU A 107 -0.06 -8.59 -7.09
C GLU A 107 -1.26 -7.79 -6.56
N ILE A 108 -2.22 -7.53 -7.44
CA ILE A 108 -3.52 -6.94 -7.11
C ILE A 108 -4.64 -7.82 -7.65
N ASN A 109 -5.50 -8.29 -6.74
CA ASN A 109 -6.70 -9.06 -7.06
C ASN A 109 -7.96 -8.21 -6.88
N ILE A 110 -8.85 -8.23 -7.87
CA ILE A 110 -10.12 -7.48 -7.83
C ILE A 110 -11.29 -8.45 -7.67
N MET A 111 -12.06 -8.27 -6.61
CA MET A 111 -13.22 -9.08 -6.27
C MET A 111 -14.49 -8.23 -6.22
N TYR A 112 -15.60 -8.81 -6.66
CA TYR A 112 -16.92 -8.18 -6.64
C TYR A 112 -17.82 -8.91 -5.66
N TYR A 113 -18.27 -8.20 -4.63
CA TYR A 113 -19.26 -8.69 -3.68
C TYR A 113 -20.61 -8.04 -3.97
N SER A 114 -21.69 -8.81 -3.90
CA SER A 114 -23.05 -8.29 -4.04
C SER A 114 -23.44 -7.43 -2.83
N ALA A 115 -24.61 -6.79 -2.89
CA ALA A 115 -25.18 -6.07 -1.75
C ALA A 115 -25.53 -6.96 -0.53
N SER A 116 -25.50 -8.28 -0.67
CA SER A 116 -25.64 -9.24 0.43
C SER A 116 -24.29 -9.83 0.86
N ASP A 117 -23.18 -9.20 0.48
CA ASP A 117 -21.80 -9.62 0.77
C ASP A 117 -21.46 -11.03 0.27
N GLU A 118 -22.15 -11.49 -0.78
CA GLU A 118 -21.78 -12.73 -1.49
C GLU A 118 -20.78 -12.41 -2.60
N LEU A 119 -19.67 -13.15 -2.66
CA LEU A 119 -18.70 -13.05 -3.76
C LEU A 119 -19.38 -13.46 -5.07
N VAL A 120 -19.47 -12.52 -6.00
CA VAL A 120 -20.10 -12.71 -7.32
C VAL A 120 -19.05 -13.10 -8.35
N GLU A 121 -17.92 -12.39 -8.37
CA GLU A 121 -16.89 -12.57 -9.37
C GLU A 121 -15.53 -12.17 -8.80
N THR A 122 -14.49 -12.89 -9.21
CA THR A 122 -13.10 -12.47 -9.01
C THR A 122 -12.48 -12.27 -10.37
N HIS A 123 -11.99 -11.07 -10.63
CA HIS A 123 -11.08 -10.82 -11.72
C HIS A 123 -9.68 -11.19 -11.24
N SER A 124 -9.28 -12.43 -11.51
CA SER A 124 -8.03 -13.05 -11.06
C SER A 124 -6.86 -12.84 -12.02
N GLU A 125 -6.97 -11.91 -12.97
CA GLU A 125 -5.78 -11.46 -13.69
C GLU A 125 -4.99 -10.58 -12.73
N THR A 126 -3.77 -10.99 -12.38
CA THR A 126 -2.84 -10.19 -11.59
C THR A 126 -2.69 -8.83 -12.26
N LEU A 127 -3.39 -7.83 -11.73
CA LEU A 127 -3.32 -6.48 -12.27
C LEU A 127 -2.07 -5.81 -11.71
N THR A 128 -1.35 -5.14 -12.59
CA THR A 128 -0.21 -4.31 -12.24
C THR A 128 -0.59 -2.84 -12.22
N PHE A 129 0.31 -2.02 -11.71
CA PHE A 129 0.09 -0.58 -11.68
C PHE A 129 -0.10 0.01 -13.08
N GLY A 130 -1.15 0.82 -13.23
CA GLY A 130 -1.46 1.52 -14.48
C GLY A 130 -2.28 0.68 -15.45
N ASP A 131 -2.55 -0.59 -15.13
CA ASP A 131 -3.42 -1.43 -15.92
C ASP A 131 -4.86 -0.89 -15.93
N THR A 132 -5.54 -1.21 -17.02
CA THR A 132 -6.96 -0.97 -17.21
C THR A 132 -7.70 -2.28 -17.15
N PHE A 133 -8.90 -2.25 -16.59
CA PHE A 133 -9.79 -3.40 -16.59
C PHE A 133 -11.24 -2.95 -16.82
N GLN A 134 -12.06 -3.88 -17.29
CA GLN A 134 -13.49 -3.62 -17.51
C GLN A 134 -14.28 -3.96 -16.25
N LEU A 135 -15.21 -3.08 -15.89
CA LEU A 135 -16.21 -3.36 -14.86
C LEU A 135 -17.23 -4.39 -15.35
N LEU A 136 -17.99 -4.97 -14.41
CA LEU A 136 -19.04 -5.94 -14.74
C LEU A 136 -20.04 -5.39 -15.76
N GLU A 137 -20.51 -6.26 -16.65
CA GLU A 137 -21.60 -5.94 -17.59
C GLU A 137 -22.97 -5.94 -16.89
N THR A 138 -23.08 -6.65 -15.76
CA THR A 138 -24.36 -6.82 -15.07
C THR A 138 -24.63 -5.65 -14.14
N GLU A 139 -25.75 -4.94 -14.37
CA GLU A 139 -26.21 -3.88 -13.49
C GLU A 139 -26.44 -4.38 -12.06
N GLY A 140 -26.10 -3.54 -11.07
CA GLY A 140 -26.25 -3.92 -9.68
C GLY A 140 -25.50 -3.04 -8.71
N ARG A 141 -25.76 -3.27 -7.43
CA ARG A 141 -24.99 -2.71 -6.32
C ARG A 141 -23.94 -3.72 -5.91
N TYR A 142 -22.69 -3.30 -5.90
CA TYR A 142 -21.55 -4.13 -5.57
C TYR A 142 -20.60 -3.40 -4.63
N ASN A 143 -19.82 -4.17 -3.88
CA ASN A 143 -18.61 -3.71 -3.24
C ASN A 143 -17.43 -4.31 -4.01
N ILE A 144 -16.62 -3.45 -4.63
CA ILE A 144 -15.36 -3.88 -5.24
C ILE A 144 -14.32 -3.95 -4.12
N VAL A 145 -13.69 -5.10 -3.95
CA VAL A 145 -12.61 -5.33 -3.00
C VAL A 145 -11.31 -5.53 -3.77
N ALA A 146 -10.31 -4.70 -3.49
CA ALA A 146 -8.95 -4.88 -3.96
C ALA A 146 -8.11 -5.53 -2.85
N GLN A 147 -7.53 -6.68 -3.15
CA GLN A 147 -6.51 -7.33 -2.32
C GLN A 147 -5.14 -7.01 -2.91
N LEU A 148 -4.26 -6.44 -2.10
CA LEU A 148 -2.89 -6.07 -2.45
C LEU A 148 -1.95 -7.02 -1.73
N ILE A 149 -0.98 -7.57 -2.47
CA ILE A 149 -0.04 -8.56 -1.97
C ILE A 149 1.38 -8.08 -2.25
N TRP A 150 2.23 -8.16 -1.22
CA TRP A 150 3.67 -7.97 -1.32
C TRP A 150 4.35 -9.30 -0.96
N ASP A 151 5.20 -9.80 -1.85
CA ASP A 151 5.84 -11.12 -1.71
C ASP A 151 7.39 -11.10 -1.77
N ASP A 152 7.98 -9.90 -1.81
CA ASP A 152 9.43 -9.67 -1.85
C ASP A 152 10.06 -9.42 -0.46
N GLU A 153 10.85 -8.35 -0.27
CA GLU A 153 11.61 -8.08 0.96
C GLU A 153 10.71 -7.94 2.21
N ILE A 154 9.51 -7.38 2.04
CA ILE A 154 8.49 -7.27 3.09
C ILE A 154 7.26 -8.03 2.63
N TYR A 155 6.87 -9.06 3.38
CA TYR A 155 5.60 -9.74 3.14
C TYR A 155 4.45 -8.89 3.66
N GLY A 156 3.43 -8.72 2.83
CA GLY A 156 2.28 -7.91 3.21
C GLY A 156 1.01 -8.31 2.48
N GLU A 157 -0.10 -8.08 3.16
CA GLU A 157 -1.43 -8.22 2.57
C GLU A 157 -2.32 -7.07 3.04
N SER A 158 -3.08 -6.48 2.11
CA SER A 158 -4.03 -5.41 2.41
C SER A 158 -5.31 -5.52 1.62
N TYR A 159 -6.43 -5.21 2.26
CA TYR A 159 -7.74 -5.13 1.62
C TYR A 159 -8.27 -3.70 1.63
N GLN A 160 -8.85 -3.30 0.49
CA GLN A 160 -9.50 -2.00 0.33
C GLN A 160 -10.81 -2.14 -0.45
N VAL A 161 -11.81 -1.30 -0.16
CA VAL A 161 -13.19 -1.48 -0.62
C VAL A 161 -13.75 -0.22 -1.27
N LEU A 162 -14.49 -0.36 -2.37
CA LEU A 162 -15.26 0.71 -3.02
C LEU A 162 -16.71 0.29 -3.26
N PRO A 163 -17.71 1.01 -2.70
CA PRO A 163 -19.10 0.74 -3.03
C PRO A 163 -19.43 1.32 -4.41
N VAL A 164 -19.96 0.48 -5.30
CA VAL A 164 -20.34 0.86 -6.67
C VAL A 164 -21.78 0.50 -7.01
N LEU A 165 -22.36 1.27 -7.90
CA LEU A 165 -23.63 1.04 -8.57
C LEU A 165 -23.35 1.02 -10.07
N ILE A 166 -23.45 -0.16 -10.68
CA ILE A 166 -23.31 -0.34 -12.12
C ILE A 166 -24.71 -0.19 -12.73
N ARG A 167 -24.89 0.81 -13.59
CA ARG A 167 -26.14 1.10 -14.32
C ARG A 167 -25.90 2.03 -15.51
N GLU A 168 -26.78 1.99 -16.49
CA GLU A 168 -26.83 2.95 -17.62
C GLU A 168 -27.04 4.42 -17.20
#